data_AF-A0A0L8HMD7-F1
#
_entry.id   AF-A0A0L8HMD7-F1
#
_cell.length_a   1.000
_cell.length_b   1.000
_cell.length_c   1.000
_cell.angle_alpha   90.00
_cell.angle_beta   90.00
_cell.angle_gamma   90.00
#
_symmetry.space_group_name_H-M   'P 1'
#
loop_
_entity.id
_entity.type
_entity.pdbx_description
1 polymer ?
#
loop_
_entity_poly.entity_id
_entity_poly.type
_entity_poly.pdbx_seq_one_letter_code
_entity_poly.pdbx_strand_id
1 'polypeptide(L)'
;MRKIFEQTCRNILPYLEDTLKTCNGGDEFFCGDKMLLCDIMCFAALENPTTEDPCLLKDYPKLQALREKVANHPKIASYLLKRNTTSF
;
A
#
# COMPACT_ATOMS: atom_id res chain seq x y z
N MET A 1 11.57 -18.62 -5.42
CA MET A 1 11.23 -17.32 -4.79
C MET A 1 9.94 -16.71 -5.35
N ARG A 2 9.80 -16.48 -6.67
CA ARG A 2 8.59 -15.87 -7.27
C ARG A 2 7.25 -16.56 -6.90
N LYS A 3 7.20 -17.90 -6.92
CA LYS A 3 6.00 -18.67 -6.52
C LYS A 3 5.58 -18.45 -5.06
N ILE A 4 6.53 -18.27 -4.14
CA ILE A 4 6.24 -18.02 -2.73
C ILE A 4 5.68 -16.60 -2.58
N PHE A 5 6.33 -15.64 -3.23
CA PHE A 5 5.88 -14.25 -3.25
C PHE A 5 4.45 -14.11 -3.79
N GLU A 6 4.14 -14.70 -4.95
CA GLU A 6 2.78 -14.66 -5.51
C GLU A 6 1.75 -15.32 -4.59
N GLN A 7 2.10 -16.43 -3.94
CA GLN A 7 1.21 -17.09 -2.98
C GLN A 7 0.97 -16.22 -1.75
N THR A 8 2.03 -15.56 -1.25
CA THR A 8 1.95 -14.61 -0.14
C THR A 8 1.06 -13.42 -0.51
N CYS A 9 1.24 -12.83 -1.69
CA CYS A 9 0.38 -11.74 -2.18
C CYS A 9 -1.08 -12.17 -2.29
N ARG A 10 -1.36 -13.35 -2.86
CA ARG A 10 -2.71 -13.91 -2.96
C ARG A 10 -3.40 -14.10 -1.61
N ASN A 11 -2.64 -14.41 -0.56
CA ASN A 11 -3.21 -14.61 0.78
C ASN A 11 -3.32 -13.29 1.56
N ILE A 12 -2.32 -12.41 1.46
CA ILE A 12 -2.21 -11.20 2.29
C ILE A 12 -3.00 -10.03 1.70
N LEU A 13 -3.00 -9.81 0.38
CA LEU A 13 -3.67 -8.65 -0.21
C LEU A 13 -5.19 -8.64 0.04
N PRO A 14 -5.93 -9.75 -0.12
CA PRO A 14 -7.35 -9.78 0.23
C PRO A 14 -7.57 -9.50 1.73
N TYR A 15 -6.74 -10.08 2.59
CA TYR A 15 -6.82 -9.88 4.03
C TYR A 15 -6.59 -8.41 4.42
N LEU A 16 -5.62 -7.74 3.80
CA LEU A 16 -5.37 -6.32 4.03
C LEU A 16 -6.50 -5.44 3.51
N GLU A 17 -7.04 -5.72 2.31
CA GLU A 17 -8.18 -5.00 1.75
C GLU A 17 -9.42 -5.14 2.66
N ASP A 18 -9.69 -6.34 3.18
CA ASP A 18 -10.80 -6.58 4.09
C ASP A 18 -10.57 -5.95 5.46
N THR A 19 -9.34 -5.99 5.97
CA THR A 19 -8.97 -5.27 7.21
C THR A 19 -9.21 -3.78 7.05
N LEU A 20 -8.82 -3.20 5.91
CA LEU A 20 -9.07 -1.78 5.63
C LEU A 20 -10.58 -1.48 5.62
N LYS A 21 -11.40 -2.34 4.99
CA LYS A 21 -12.87 -2.18 4.98
C LYS A 21 -13.50 -2.19 6.37
N THR A 22 -12.91 -2.89 7.35
CA THR A 22 -13.45 -2.93 8.73
C THR A 22 -13.39 -1.58 9.43
N CYS A 23 -12.48 -0.70 9.03
CA CYS A 23 -12.36 0.66 9.56
C CYS A 23 -13.01 1.66 8.61
N ASN A 24 -14.16 2.21 9.00
CA ASN A 24 -14.88 3.26 8.27
C ASN A 24 -15.09 2.96 6.77
N GLY A 25 -15.37 1.69 6.43
CA GLY A 25 -15.62 1.26 5.05
C GLY A 25 -14.37 1.27 4.14
N GLY A 26 -13.18 1.40 4.72
CA GLY A 26 -11.89 1.44 4.01
C GLY A 26 -11.59 2.76 3.31
N ASP A 27 -12.32 3.81 3.62
CA ASP A 27 -12.15 5.13 3.01
C ASP A 27 -11.18 6.04 3.77
N GLU A 28 -10.54 5.56 4.82
CA GLU A 28 -9.55 6.33 5.59
C GLU A 28 -8.21 5.56 5.68
N PHE A 29 -7.76 5.24 6.89
CA PHE A 29 -6.55 4.50 7.20
C PHE A 29 -6.89 3.17 7.89
N PHE A 30 -5.90 2.29 8.06
CA PHE A 30 -6.10 0.98 8.72
C PHE A 30 -6.63 1.07 10.15
N CYS A 31 -6.44 2.21 10.84
CA CYS A 31 -6.84 2.39 12.23
C CYS A 31 -7.59 3.71 12.45
N GLY A 32 -8.47 4.08 11.51
CA GLY A 32 -9.36 5.25 11.65
C GLY A 32 -8.87 6.48 10.90
N ASP A 33 -8.91 7.64 11.55
CA ASP A 33 -8.75 8.97 10.95
C ASP A 33 -7.30 9.42 10.78
N LYS A 34 -6.36 8.75 11.45
CA LYS A 34 -4.94 9.13 11.47
C LYS A 34 -4.08 8.14 10.71
N MET A 35 -3.15 8.70 9.93
CA MET A 35 -2.08 7.93 9.32
C MET A 35 -1.14 7.39 10.42
N LEU A 36 -0.99 6.08 10.46
CA LEU A 36 -0.10 5.37 11.36
C LEU A 36 1.01 4.67 10.58
N LEU A 37 1.92 4.03 11.32
CA LEU A 37 3.02 3.29 10.74
C LEU A 37 2.54 2.16 9.80
N CYS A 38 1.40 1.53 10.08
CA CYS A 38 0.85 0.47 9.24
C CYS A 38 0.52 0.95 7.81
N ASP A 39 -0.01 2.17 7.65
CA ASP A 39 -0.32 2.74 6.33
C ASP A 39 0.96 3.03 5.53
N ILE A 40 1.99 3.57 6.21
CA ILE A 40 3.30 3.84 5.61
C ILE A 40 4.00 2.53 5.23
N MET A 41 3.93 1.51 6.10
CA MET A 41 4.47 0.18 5.82
C MET A 41 3.77 -0.47 4.63
N CYS A 42 2.45 -0.34 4.51
CA CYS A 42 1.70 -0.83 3.36
C CYS A 42 2.14 -0.14 2.06
N PHE A 43 2.33 1.19 2.10
CA PHE A 43 2.86 1.94 0.96
C PHE A 43 4.24 1.45 0.54
N ALA A 44 5.19 1.36 1.47
CA ALA A 44 6.58 0.99 1.19
C ALA A 44 6.73 -0.48 0.77
N ALA A 45 6.07 -1.40 1.47
CA ALA A 45 6.16 -2.84 1.17
C ALA A 45 5.61 -3.19 -0.22
N LEU A 46 4.66 -2.40 -0.74
CA LEU A 46 4.05 -2.59 -2.05
C LEU A 46 4.74 -1.80 -3.18
N GLU A 47 5.77 -1.01 -2.88
CA GLU A 47 6.47 -0.18 -3.88
C GLU A 47 7.13 -1.03 -4.98
N ASN A 48 8.02 -1.95 -4.60
CA ASN A 48 8.65 -2.86 -5.56
C ASN A 48 7.63 -3.81 -6.22
N PRO A 49 6.73 -4.50 -5.47
CA PRO A 49 5.68 -5.33 -6.06
C PRO A 49 4.85 -4.67 -7.16
N THR A 50 4.45 -3.41 -6.95
CA THR A 50 3.61 -2.69 -7.93
C THR A 50 4.40 -2.03 -9.06
N THR A 51 5.70 -1.85 -8.87
CA THR A 51 6.61 -1.47 -9.97
C THR A 51 6.84 -2.67 -10.90
N GLU A 52 6.97 -3.88 -10.35
CA GLU A 52 7.12 -5.11 -11.14
C GLU A 52 5.80 -5.55 -11.82
N ASP A 53 4.67 -5.42 -11.13
CA ASP A 53 3.34 -5.73 -11.65
C ASP A 53 2.36 -4.59 -11.34
N PRO A 54 2.17 -3.64 -12.28
CA PRO A 54 1.22 -2.53 -12.11
C PRO A 54 -0.23 -2.98 -11.92
N CYS A 55 -0.58 -4.21 -12.34
CA CYS A 55 -1.92 -4.75 -12.20
C CYS A 55 -2.15 -5.46 -10.86
N LEU A 56 -1.13 -5.58 -10.00
CA LEU A 56 -1.20 -6.33 -8.74
C LEU A 56 -2.32 -5.84 -7.80
N LEU A 57 -2.59 -4.54 -7.81
CA LEU A 57 -3.61 -3.92 -6.95
C LEU A 57 -4.94 -3.64 -7.66
N LYS A 58 -5.12 -4.09 -8.91
CA LYS A 58 -6.31 -3.80 -9.71
C LYS A 58 -7.60 -4.29 -9.05
N ASP A 59 -7.54 -5.43 -8.38
CA ASP A 59 -8.69 -6.03 -7.69
C ASP A 59 -8.85 -5.52 -6.24
N TYR A 60 -7.97 -4.62 -5.78
CA TYR A 60 -7.91 -4.08 -4.42
C TYR A 60 -7.93 -2.54 -4.41
N PRO A 61 -9.07 -1.93 -4.81
CA PRO A 61 -9.17 -0.48 -5.01
C PRO A 61 -8.98 0.33 -3.72
N LYS A 62 -9.32 -0.21 -2.54
CA LYS A 62 -9.14 0.53 -1.27
C LYS A 62 -7.67 0.59 -0.89
N LEU A 63 -6.92 -0.50 -1.07
CA LEU A 63 -5.47 -0.50 -0.89
C LEU A 63 -4.78 0.45 -1.88
N GLN A 64 -5.23 0.52 -3.13
CA GLN A 64 -4.72 1.50 -4.07
C GLN A 64 -4.97 2.94 -3.58
N ALA A 65 -6.20 3.25 -3.18
CA ALA A 65 -6.55 4.56 -2.65
C ALA A 65 -5.77 4.93 -1.38
N LEU A 66 -5.52 3.98 -0.48
CA LEU A 66 -4.69 4.17 0.71
C LEU A 66 -3.26 4.57 0.32
N ARG A 67 -2.65 3.87 -0.65
CA ARG A 67 -1.30 4.17 -1.11
C ARG A 67 -1.22 5.56 -1.73
N GLU A 68 -2.21 5.96 -2.53
CA GLU A 68 -2.29 7.29 -3.11
C GLU A 68 -2.41 8.37 -2.02
N LYS A 69 -3.24 8.16 -0.97
CA LYS A 69 -3.33 9.08 0.18
C LYS A 69 -2.00 9.22 0.91
N VAL A 70 -1.31 8.11 1.15
CA VAL A 70 0.00 8.10 1.81
C VAL A 70 1.02 8.86 0.96
N ALA A 71 1.08 8.59 -0.34
CA ALA A 71 1.98 9.27 -1.27
C ALA A 71 1.74 10.79 -1.35
N ASN A 72 0.47 11.21 -1.30
CA ASN A 72 0.05 12.60 -1.37
C ASN A 72 0.19 13.37 -0.05
N HIS A 73 0.50 12.70 1.06
CA HIS A 73 0.69 13.40 2.34
C HIS A 73 1.89 14.37 2.24
N PRO A 74 1.75 15.67 2.59
CA PRO A 74 2.72 16.71 2.22
C PRO A 74 4.18 16.40 2.60
N LYS A 75 4.40 15.83 3.79
CA LYS A 75 5.73 15.46 4.27
C LYS A 75 6.31 14.24 3.52
N ILE A 76 5.45 13.29 3.16
CA ILE A 76 5.84 12.08 2.42
C ILE A 76 6.12 12.47 0.97
N ALA A 77 5.21 13.18 0.31
CA ALA A 77 5.40 13.71 -1.04
C ALA A 77 6.73 14.49 -1.17
N SER A 78 7.01 15.39 -0.21
CA SER A 78 8.27 16.14 -0.17
C SER A 78 9.51 15.26 -0.04
N TYR A 79 9.42 14.14 0.68
CA TYR A 79 10.50 13.16 0.81
C TYR A 79 10.65 12.33 -0.47
N LEU A 80 9.55 11.85 -1.04
CA LEU A 80 9.53 11.04 -2.27
C LEU A 80 10.17 11.78 -3.46
N LEU A 81 10.03 13.11 -3.52
CA LEU A 81 10.68 13.96 -4.53
C LEU A 81 12.20 14.08 -4.36
N LYS A 82 12.71 13.94 -3.14
CA LYS A 82 14.12 14.16 -2.80
C LYS A 82 14.93 12.88 -2.66
N ARG A 83 14.27 11.75 -2.41
CA ARG A 83 14.97 10.46 -2.19
C ARG A 83 15.63 10.00 -3.49
N ASN A 84 16.74 9.27 -3.34
CA ASN A 84 17.40 8.64 -4.48
C ASN A 84 16.52 7.51 -5.03
N THR A 85 16.50 7.35 -6.34
CA THR A 85 15.90 6.17 -6.98
C THR A 85 16.84 4.99 -6.80
N THR A 86 16.39 3.97 -6.08
CA THR A 86 17.10 2.69 -5.92
C THR A 86 16.30 1.57 -6.58
N SER A 87 16.98 0.48 -6.94
CA SER A 87 16.35 -0.70 -7.53
C SER A 87 15.61 -1.57 -6.50
N PHE A 88 15.89 -1.37 -5.20
CA PHE A 88 15.28 -2.03 -4.05
C PHE A 88 15.52 -1.21 -2.78
#